data_AF-A0A7J6RGU1-F1
#
_entry.id   AF-A0A7J6RGU1-F1
#
_cell.length_a   1.000
_cell.length_b   1.000
_cell.length_c   1.000
_cell.angle_alpha   90.00
_cell.angle_beta   90.00
_cell.angle_gamma   90.00
#
_symmetry.space_group_name_H-M   'P 1'
#
loop_
_entity.id
_entity.type
_entity.pdbx_description
1 polymer ?
#
loop_
_entity_poly.entity_id
_entity_poly.type
_entity_poly.pdbx_seq_one_letter_code
_entity_poly.pdbx_strand_id
1 'polypeptide(L)'
;MSSQRILIKGGVWKNSEDEILKAAVMKYGLNNWSRVASLLVRKTPSQCKARWYEWLDPSVKKTEWSRDEEARLLHLAKIFPCQWRTIAQTVGRTAHQCLEHYERLLDRAQGRDEDDENDPRKLRPGEIDPNPEIRPAKADPIDMDDDEKEMLQEARARLANVRGKKAKRKAREKAMDDTRRLAKIQKRREMQAAGIRVSRYRKRKYGIDYGQEIPFETVPMLGDHIPGPEETPKPNFDFRGMTLAQLDMRTRKQEEMRNKR
;
A
#
# COMPACT_ATOMS: atom_id res chain seq x y z
N MET A 1 6.79 31.13 -6.88
CA MET A 1 5.39 31.21 -6.44
C MET A 1 4.66 29.99 -7.00
N SER A 2 4.38 28.96 -6.19
CA SER A 2 3.60 27.82 -6.66
C SER A 2 2.16 28.28 -6.87
N SER A 3 1.75 28.36 -8.14
CA SER A 3 0.37 28.59 -8.53
C SER A 3 -0.48 27.48 -7.91
N GLN A 4 -1.28 27.83 -6.89
CA GLN A 4 -2.25 26.90 -6.33
C GLN A 4 -3.36 26.73 -7.38
N ARG A 5 -3.29 25.66 -8.17
CA ARG A 5 -4.41 25.22 -9.00
C ARG A 5 -5.61 24.98 -8.07
N ILE A 6 -6.64 25.81 -8.19
CA ILE A 6 -7.94 25.58 -7.52
C ILE A 6 -8.56 24.36 -8.20
N LEU A 7 -8.27 23.17 -7.67
CA LEU A 7 -8.89 21.93 -8.13
C LEU A 7 -10.30 21.88 -7.56
N ILE A 8 -11.31 22.14 -8.39
CA ILE A 8 -12.70 21.84 -8.07
C ILE A 8 -12.78 20.33 -7.80
N LYS A 9 -13.10 19.98 -6.55
CA LYS A 9 -13.16 18.60 -6.06
C LYS A 9 -14.52 17.99 -6.38
N GLY A 10 -14.51 16.75 -6.88
CA GLY A 10 -15.71 15.99 -7.23
C GLY A 10 -15.78 15.61 -8.70
N GLY A 11 -17.01 15.36 -9.17
CA GLY A 11 -17.29 14.88 -10.51
C GLY A 11 -17.37 13.35 -10.61
N VAL A 12 -17.62 12.89 -11.83
CA VAL A 12 -17.82 11.48 -12.16
C VAL A 12 -16.61 10.64 -11.74
N TRP A 13 -16.88 9.45 -11.22
CA TRP A 13 -15.86 8.47 -10.85
C TRP A 13 -15.33 7.75 -12.09
N LYS A 14 -14.01 7.68 -12.24
CA LYS A 14 -13.34 6.88 -13.27
C LYS A 14 -12.93 5.52 -12.72
N ASN A 15 -12.75 4.54 -13.61
CA ASN A 15 -12.36 3.19 -13.21
C ASN A 15 -10.98 3.17 -12.54
N SER A 16 -10.02 3.95 -13.06
CA SER A 16 -8.71 4.19 -12.43
C SER A 16 -8.80 4.72 -11.00
N GLU A 17 -9.71 5.66 -10.72
CA GLU A 17 -9.94 6.19 -9.37
C GLU A 17 -10.52 5.13 -8.43
N ASP A 18 -11.49 4.34 -8.90
CA ASP A 18 -12.10 3.25 -8.13
C ASP A 18 -11.07 2.16 -7.78
N GLU A 19 -10.18 1.80 -8.72
CA GLU A 19 -9.11 0.81 -8.46
C GLU A 19 -8.07 1.31 -7.46
N ILE A 20 -7.68 2.59 -7.54
CA ILE A 20 -6.81 3.22 -6.54
C ILE A 20 -7.53 3.22 -5.17
N LEU A 21 -8.82 3.54 -5.13
CA LEU A 21 -9.62 3.55 -3.90
C LEU A 21 -9.65 2.16 -3.25
N LYS A 22 -9.92 1.10 -4.03
CA LYS A 22 -9.85 -0.29 -3.55
C LYS A 22 -8.49 -0.63 -2.97
N ALA A 23 -7.41 -0.39 -3.72
CA ALA A 23 -6.05 -0.70 -3.26
C ALA A 23 -5.65 0.11 -2.02
N ALA A 24 -6.09 1.37 -1.92
CA ALA A 24 -5.86 2.21 -0.76
C ALA A 24 -6.63 1.73 0.47
N VAL A 25 -7.88 1.29 0.31
CA VAL A 25 -8.67 0.69 1.40
C VAL A 25 -8.03 -0.62 1.87
N MET A 26 -7.56 -1.47 0.96
CA MET A 26 -6.82 -2.70 1.32
C MET A 26 -5.57 -2.41 2.16
N LYS A 27 -4.87 -1.30 1.90
CA LYS A 27 -3.65 -0.93 2.63
C LYS A 27 -3.91 -0.16 3.94
N TYR A 28 -4.87 0.76 3.94
CA TYR A 28 -5.07 1.73 5.03
C TYR A 28 -6.32 1.48 5.88
N GLY A 29 -7.21 0.61 5.44
CA GLY A 29 -8.48 0.28 6.08
C GLY A 29 -9.57 1.34 5.90
N LEU A 30 -10.73 1.07 6.49
CA LEU A 30 -11.97 1.86 6.37
C LEU A 30 -12.08 3.06 7.32
N ASN A 31 -11.05 3.32 8.14
CA ASN A 31 -11.08 4.40 9.14
C ASN A 31 -10.23 5.61 8.73
N ASN A 32 -9.38 5.47 7.70
CA ASN A 32 -8.36 6.46 7.34
C ASN A 32 -8.67 7.16 5.99
N TRP A 33 -9.90 7.65 5.81
CA TRP A 33 -10.37 8.25 4.55
C TRP A 33 -9.54 9.46 4.11
N SER A 34 -8.99 10.26 5.03
CA SER A 34 -8.11 11.38 4.69
C SER A 34 -6.82 10.92 4.00
N ARG A 35 -6.29 9.77 4.42
CA ARG A 35 -5.10 9.17 3.81
C ARG A 35 -5.43 8.55 2.47
N VAL A 36 -6.58 7.89 2.36
CA VAL A 36 -7.09 7.32 1.10
C VAL A 36 -7.30 8.41 0.05
N ALA A 37 -8.04 9.47 0.39
CA ALA A 37 -8.30 10.59 -0.51
C ALA A 37 -7.00 11.31 -0.93
N SER A 38 -5.95 11.30 -0.11
CA SER A 38 -4.66 11.89 -0.51
C SER A 38 -3.97 11.20 -1.69
N LEU A 39 -4.42 10.00 -2.10
CA LEU A 39 -3.96 9.30 -3.30
C LEU A 39 -4.80 9.65 -4.55
N LEU A 40 -5.95 10.33 -4.38
CA LEU A 40 -6.87 10.70 -5.45
C LEU A 40 -6.89 12.23 -5.58
N VAL A 41 -6.43 12.75 -6.73
CA VAL A 41 -6.16 14.19 -6.90
C VAL A 41 -7.42 15.05 -6.71
N ARG A 42 -8.57 14.58 -7.21
CA ARG A 42 -9.82 15.37 -7.29
C ARG A 42 -10.94 14.90 -6.37
N LYS A 43 -10.69 13.93 -5.48
CA LYS A 43 -11.72 13.35 -4.60
C LYS A 43 -11.46 13.70 -3.12
N THR A 44 -12.51 14.06 -2.41
CA THR A 44 -12.46 14.36 -0.97
C THR A 44 -12.54 13.08 -0.12
N PRO A 45 -12.14 13.13 1.16
CA PRO A 45 -12.33 12.00 2.09
C PRO A 45 -13.79 11.56 2.21
N SER A 46 -14.72 12.52 2.23
CA SER A 46 -16.16 12.24 2.30
C SER A 46 -16.65 11.50 1.05
N GLN A 47 -16.24 11.98 -0.14
CA GLN A 47 -16.58 11.34 -1.41
C GLN A 47 -16.01 9.92 -1.51
N CYS A 48 -14.76 9.71 -1.07
CA CYS A 48 -14.15 8.37 -1.04
C CYS A 48 -14.93 7.41 -0.12
N LYS A 49 -15.35 7.91 1.05
CA LYS A 49 -16.16 7.13 2.00
C LYS A 49 -17.52 6.78 1.39
N ALA A 50 -18.22 7.77 0.83
CA ALA A 50 -19.53 7.56 0.21
C ALA A 50 -19.42 6.59 -0.98
N ARG A 51 -18.45 6.78 -1.88
CA ARG A 51 -18.18 5.88 -3.00
C ARG A 51 -17.93 4.44 -2.56
N TRP A 52 -17.19 4.26 -1.46
CA TRP A 52 -16.97 2.93 -0.91
C TRP A 52 -18.28 2.27 -0.49
N TYR A 53 -19.04 2.89 0.42
CA TYR A 53 -20.24 2.28 0.98
C TYR A 53 -21.42 2.19 0.01
N GLU A 54 -21.51 3.08 -0.97
CA GLU A 54 -22.62 3.09 -1.94
C GLU A 54 -22.33 2.21 -3.17
N TRP A 55 -21.06 1.99 -3.54
CA TRP A 55 -20.74 1.30 -4.79
C TRP A 55 -19.63 0.24 -4.71
N LEU A 56 -18.55 0.44 -3.96
CA LEU A 56 -17.37 -0.44 -4.03
C LEU A 56 -17.34 -1.55 -2.98
N ASP A 57 -18.08 -1.40 -1.89
CA ASP A 57 -18.16 -2.40 -0.83
C ASP A 57 -18.68 -3.73 -1.42
N PRO A 58 -17.94 -4.85 -1.27
CA PRO A 58 -18.36 -6.15 -1.79
C PRO A 58 -19.72 -6.65 -1.26
N SER A 59 -20.18 -6.12 -0.13
CA SER A 59 -21.51 -6.42 0.43
C SER A 59 -22.66 -5.76 -0.34
N VAL A 60 -22.38 -4.74 -1.17
CA VAL A 60 -23.38 -4.08 -2.00
C VAL A 60 -23.74 -4.98 -3.17
N LYS A 61 -24.95 -5.54 -3.14
CA LYS A 61 -25.47 -6.37 -4.23
C LYS A 61 -25.76 -5.50 -5.45
N LYS A 62 -25.19 -5.89 -6.59
CA LYS A 62 -25.43 -5.27 -7.92
C LYS A 62 -26.21 -6.17 -8.88
N THR A 63 -26.71 -7.29 -8.38
CA THR A 63 -27.56 -8.22 -9.12
C THR A 63 -28.98 -7.67 -9.27
N GLU A 64 -29.77 -8.24 -10.16
CA GLU A 64 -31.19 -7.92 -10.31
C GLU A 64 -31.98 -8.13 -9.01
N TRP A 65 -33.13 -7.46 -8.91
CA TRP A 65 -34.03 -7.56 -7.77
C TRP A 65 -34.82 -8.86 -7.83
N SER A 66 -34.85 -9.59 -6.72
CA SER A 66 -35.73 -10.76 -6.58
C SER A 66 -37.15 -10.34 -6.17
N ARG A 67 -38.16 -11.13 -6.55
CA ARG A 67 -39.55 -10.88 -6.14
C ARG A 67 -39.71 -10.80 -4.61
N ASP A 68 -38.94 -11.60 -3.87
CA ASP A 68 -38.96 -11.57 -2.40
C ASP A 68 -38.35 -10.26 -1.84
N GLU A 69 -37.28 -9.75 -2.47
CA GLU A 69 -36.70 -8.44 -2.12
C GLU A 69 -37.69 -7.31 -2.41
N GLU A 70 -38.39 -7.34 -3.55
CA GLU A 70 -39.41 -6.35 -3.92
C GLU A 70 -40.61 -6.37 -2.98
N ALA A 71 -41.14 -7.56 -2.66
CA ALA A 71 -42.26 -7.71 -1.74
C ALA A 71 -41.92 -7.14 -0.35
N ARG A 72 -40.70 -7.42 0.16
CA ARG A 72 -40.21 -6.83 1.41
C ARG A 72 -40.05 -5.31 1.30
N LEU A 73 -39.49 -4.81 0.21
CA LEU A 73 -39.31 -3.38 -0.04
C LEU A 73 -40.66 -2.64 0.01
N LEU A 74 -41.66 -3.12 -0.73
CA LEU A 74 -42.99 -2.50 -0.78
C LEU A 74 -43.70 -2.56 0.58
N HIS A 75 -43.62 -3.69 1.28
CA HIS A 75 -44.19 -3.84 2.61
C HIS A 75 -43.56 -2.86 3.61
N LEU A 76 -42.23 -2.77 3.64
CA LEU A 76 -41.51 -1.89 4.55
C LEU A 76 -41.68 -0.41 4.20
N ALA A 77 -41.72 -0.06 2.90
CA ALA A 77 -41.99 1.31 2.46
C ALA A 77 -43.38 1.79 2.88
N LYS A 78 -44.37 0.88 2.93
CA LYS A 78 -45.71 1.17 3.45
C LYS A 78 -45.75 1.40 4.96
N ILE A 79 -44.94 0.66 5.73
CA ILE A 79 -44.91 0.76 7.20
C ILE A 79 -44.03 1.92 7.67
N PHE A 80 -42.88 2.13 7.02
CA PHE A 80 -41.87 3.12 7.36
C PHE A 80 -41.69 4.14 6.22
N PRO A 81 -42.62 5.09 6.05
CA PRO A 81 -42.57 6.03 4.94
C PRO A 81 -41.29 6.86 4.97
N CYS A 82 -40.61 6.94 3.83
CA CYS A 82 -39.38 7.72 3.60
C CYS A 82 -38.16 7.35 4.48
N GLN A 83 -38.17 6.21 5.18
CA GLN A 83 -37.05 5.77 6.04
C GLN A 83 -36.10 4.80 5.33
N TRP A 84 -35.57 5.20 4.18
CA TRP A 84 -34.78 4.32 3.30
C TRP A 84 -33.54 3.72 3.94
N ARG A 85 -32.88 4.43 4.87
CA ARG A 85 -31.72 3.89 5.61
C ARG A 85 -32.09 2.70 6.50
N THR A 86 -33.27 2.70 7.09
CA THR A 86 -33.78 1.61 7.93
C THR A 86 -34.24 0.44 7.07
N ILE A 87 -34.97 0.74 5.99
CA ILE A 87 -35.46 -0.25 5.03
C ILE A 87 -34.29 -1.01 4.38
N ALA A 88 -33.26 -0.28 3.93
CA ALA A 88 -32.04 -0.83 3.33
C ALA A 88 -31.36 -1.91 4.15
N GLN A 89 -31.26 -1.71 5.48
CA GLN A 89 -30.66 -2.69 6.39
C GLN A 89 -31.40 -4.02 6.41
N THR A 90 -32.73 -3.98 6.24
CA THR A 90 -33.58 -5.19 6.26
C THR A 90 -33.63 -5.84 4.87
N VAL A 91 -33.65 -5.05 3.80
CA VAL A 91 -33.68 -5.54 2.41
C VAL A 91 -32.31 -6.09 1.97
N GLY A 92 -31.21 -5.59 2.55
CA GLY A 92 -29.85 -6.00 2.21
C GLY A 92 -29.35 -5.37 0.90
N ARG A 93 -29.78 -4.12 0.63
CA ARG A 93 -29.39 -3.27 -0.52
C ARG A 93 -29.06 -1.87 0.01
N THR A 94 -28.47 -0.99 -0.80
CA THR A 94 -28.24 0.39 -0.35
C THR A 94 -29.54 1.18 -0.25
N ALA A 95 -29.55 2.24 0.58
CA ALA A 95 -30.72 3.10 0.72
C ALA A 95 -31.13 3.74 -0.60
N HIS A 96 -30.15 4.11 -1.43
CA HIS A 96 -30.41 4.65 -2.75
C HIS A 96 -31.02 3.62 -3.70
N GLN A 97 -30.44 2.40 -3.76
CA GLN A 97 -31.01 1.31 -4.57
C GLN A 97 -32.47 1.03 -4.19
N CYS A 98 -32.80 1.04 -2.90
CA CYS A 98 -34.16 0.83 -2.42
C CYS A 98 -35.11 1.94 -2.87
N LEU A 99 -34.69 3.21 -2.77
CA LEU A 99 -35.49 4.35 -3.22
C LEU A 99 -35.73 4.30 -4.74
N GLU A 100 -34.66 4.17 -5.53
CA GLU A 100 -34.72 4.15 -6.99
C GLU A 100 -35.61 3.00 -7.49
N HIS A 101 -35.45 1.81 -6.90
CA HIS A 101 -36.26 0.65 -7.30
C HIS A 101 -37.73 0.80 -6.89
N TYR A 102 -38.00 1.38 -5.71
CA TYR A 102 -39.37 1.68 -5.29
C TYR A 102 -40.05 2.68 -6.23
N GLU A 103 -39.35 3.75 -6.63
CA GLU A 103 -39.86 4.73 -7.60
C GLU A 103 -40.16 4.06 -8.96
N ARG A 104 -39.24 3.22 -9.46
CA ARG A 104 -39.45 2.43 -10.68
C ARG A 104 -40.69 1.53 -10.60
N LEU A 105 -40.92 0.88 -9.46
CA LEU A 105 -42.11 0.04 -9.24
C LEU A 105 -43.40 0.87 -9.23
N LEU A 106 -43.38 2.07 -8.67
CA LEU A 106 -44.52 2.98 -8.71
C LEU A 106 -44.80 3.51 -10.12
N ASP A 107 -43.77 3.93 -10.85
CA ASP A 107 -43.92 4.44 -12.22
C ASP A 107 -44.47 3.34 -13.14
N ARG A 108 -43.96 2.10 -13.02
CA ARG A 108 -44.50 0.93 -13.71
C ARG A 108 -45.98 0.67 -13.38
N ALA A 109 -46.37 0.82 -12.12
CA ALA A 109 -47.77 0.63 -11.70
C ALA A 109 -48.69 1.76 -12.20
N GLN A 110 -48.16 2.98 -12.35
CA GLN A 110 -48.86 4.13 -12.90
C GLN A 110 -48.86 4.16 -14.45
N GLY A 111 -48.16 3.22 -15.09
CA GLY A 111 -48.03 3.18 -16.55
C GLY A 111 -47.25 4.38 -17.12
N ARG A 112 -46.37 4.98 -16.32
CA ARG A 112 -45.47 6.05 -16.79
C ARG A 112 -44.31 5.44 -17.55
N ASP A 113 -44.02 5.99 -18.72
CA ASP A 113 -42.87 5.59 -19.51
C ASP A 113 -41.58 6.08 -18.85
N GLU A 114 -40.58 5.21 -18.73
CA GLU A 114 -39.27 5.55 -18.15
C GLU A 114 -38.52 6.64 -18.96
N ASP A 115 -38.92 6.84 -20.22
CA ASP A 115 -38.28 7.72 -21.20
C ASP A 115 -38.88 9.14 -21.29
N ASP A 116 -39.77 9.55 -20.38
CA ASP A 116 -40.30 10.92 -20.38
C ASP A 116 -39.16 11.95 -20.22
N GLU A 117 -38.89 12.75 -21.25
CA GLU A 117 -37.86 13.80 -21.26
C GLU A 117 -38.18 14.93 -20.27
N ASN A 118 -39.44 15.11 -19.88
CA ASN A 118 -39.87 16.13 -18.93
C ASN A 118 -39.91 15.63 -17.48
N ASP A 119 -39.39 14.43 -17.19
CA ASP A 119 -39.30 13.93 -15.81
C ASP A 119 -38.41 14.88 -14.97
N PRO A 120 -38.97 15.56 -13.94
CA PRO A 120 -38.20 16.45 -13.07
C PRO A 120 -37.04 15.78 -12.32
N ARG A 121 -37.01 14.44 -12.27
CA ARG A 121 -35.93 13.66 -11.65
C ARG A 121 -34.69 13.53 -12.56
N LYS A 122 -34.82 13.71 -13.87
CA LYS A 122 -33.70 13.64 -14.81
C LYS A 122 -32.88 14.93 -14.76
N LEU A 123 -31.55 14.78 -14.72
CA LEU A 123 -30.64 15.92 -14.72
C LEU A 123 -30.74 16.67 -16.04
N ARG A 124 -30.89 17.99 -15.97
CA ARG A 124 -30.89 18.83 -17.17
C ARG A 124 -29.47 18.97 -17.71
N PRO A 125 -29.29 19.15 -19.04
CA PRO A 125 -27.97 19.43 -19.60
C PRO A 125 -27.29 20.61 -18.91
N GLY A 126 -26.12 20.38 -18.32
CA GLY A 126 -25.34 21.40 -17.59
C GLY A 126 -25.48 21.36 -16.06
N GLU A 127 -26.40 20.56 -15.51
CA GLU A 127 -26.50 20.34 -14.07
C GLU A 127 -25.49 19.30 -13.58
N ILE A 128 -24.89 19.55 -12.42
CA ILE A 128 -23.95 18.64 -11.77
C ILE A 128 -24.77 17.60 -11.00
N ASP A 129 -24.54 16.31 -11.24
CA ASP A 129 -25.16 15.24 -10.47
C ASP A 129 -24.85 15.44 -8.96
N PRO A 130 -25.87 15.53 -8.09
CA PRO A 130 -25.65 15.69 -6.66
C PRO A 130 -25.03 14.44 -6.00
N ASN A 131 -25.22 13.25 -6.58
CA ASN A 131 -24.78 11.97 -6.01
C ASN A 131 -23.97 11.12 -7.01
N PRO A 132 -22.83 11.61 -7.53
CA PRO A 132 -22.02 10.88 -8.50
C PRO A 132 -21.42 9.59 -7.96
N GLU A 133 -21.34 9.43 -6.63
CA GLU A 133 -20.81 8.23 -5.96
C GLU A 133 -21.61 6.95 -6.22
N ILE A 134 -22.85 7.08 -6.70
CA ILE A 134 -23.77 5.96 -6.88
C ILE A 134 -23.80 5.50 -8.36
N ARG A 135 -23.21 6.28 -9.26
CA ARG A 135 -23.17 5.98 -10.69
C ARG A 135 -22.07 4.96 -11.02
N PRO A 136 -22.23 4.11 -12.05
CA PRO A 136 -21.12 3.31 -12.57
C PRO A 136 -19.90 4.17 -12.91
N ALA A 137 -18.71 3.63 -12.71
CA ALA A 137 -17.49 4.33 -13.09
C ALA A 137 -17.38 4.46 -14.61
N LYS A 138 -16.90 5.61 -15.07
CA LYS A 138 -16.56 5.82 -16.48
C LYS A 138 -15.31 5.01 -16.83
N ALA A 139 -15.35 4.32 -17.96
CA ALA A 139 -14.19 3.62 -18.50
C ALA A 139 -13.03 4.60 -18.75
N ASP A 140 -11.81 4.14 -18.48
CA ASP A 140 -10.62 4.96 -18.69
C ASP A 140 -10.39 5.17 -20.20
N PRO A 141 -10.03 6.39 -20.64
CA PRO A 141 -9.71 6.65 -22.05
C PRO A 141 -8.42 5.91 -22.46
N ILE A 142 -8.30 5.57 -23.75
CA ILE A 142 -7.12 4.86 -24.28
C ILE A 142 -5.84 5.68 -24.05
N ASP A 143 -5.90 6.97 -24.33
CA ASP A 143 -4.84 7.90 -23.97
C ASP A 143 -5.23 8.65 -22.70
N MET A 144 -4.70 8.17 -21.57
CA MET A 144 -4.83 8.85 -20.27
C MET A 144 -4.04 10.15 -20.29
N ASP A 145 -4.58 11.18 -19.66
CA ASP A 145 -3.85 12.45 -19.51
C ASP A 145 -2.66 12.29 -18.54
N ASP A 146 -1.76 13.28 -18.54
CA ASP A 146 -0.57 13.24 -17.69
C ASP A 146 -0.93 13.26 -16.20
N ASP A 147 -2.02 13.94 -15.83
CA ASP A 147 -2.52 14.01 -14.45
C ASP A 147 -2.96 12.61 -13.95
N GLU A 148 -3.64 11.81 -14.77
CA GLU A 148 -4.03 10.43 -14.47
C GLU A 148 -2.82 9.49 -14.38
N LYS A 149 -1.89 9.61 -15.34
CA LYS A 149 -0.65 8.83 -15.36
C LYS A 149 0.18 9.13 -14.11
N GLU A 150 0.30 10.39 -13.72
CA GLU A 150 1.01 10.81 -12.50
C GLU A 150 0.30 10.29 -11.24
N MET A 151 -1.03 10.40 -11.17
CA MET A 151 -1.83 9.87 -10.06
C MET A 151 -1.61 8.36 -9.87
N LEU A 152 -1.61 7.59 -10.95
CA LEU A 152 -1.35 6.13 -10.90
C LEU A 152 0.08 5.82 -10.44
N GLN A 153 1.08 6.55 -10.93
CA GLN A 153 2.48 6.38 -10.52
C GLN A 153 2.67 6.72 -9.04
N GLU A 154 2.08 7.82 -8.58
CA GLU A 154 2.11 8.22 -7.17
C GLU A 154 1.43 7.17 -6.28
N ALA A 155 0.24 6.69 -6.67
CA ALA A 155 -0.47 5.65 -5.95
C ALA A 155 0.40 4.39 -5.81
N ARG A 156 1.00 3.90 -6.91
CA ARG A 156 1.92 2.75 -6.90
C ARG A 156 3.09 2.96 -5.94
N ALA A 157 3.76 4.11 -6.02
CA ALA A 157 4.91 4.41 -5.17
C ALA A 157 4.52 4.49 -3.68
N ARG A 158 3.38 5.13 -3.35
CA ARG A 158 2.89 5.25 -1.98
C ARG A 158 2.41 3.90 -1.42
N LEU A 159 1.77 3.06 -2.24
CA LEU A 159 1.33 1.72 -1.84
C LEU A 159 2.52 0.76 -1.63
N ALA A 160 3.58 0.86 -2.42
CA ALA A 160 4.80 0.06 -2.21
C ALA A 160 5.61 0.51 -0.97
N ASN A 161 5.50 1.78 -0.56
CA ASN A 161 6.29 2.29 0.55
C ASN A 161 5.75 1.85 1.92
N VAL A 162 6.56 1.10 2.67
CA VAL A 162 6.30 0.68 4.06
C VAL A 162 7.28 1.28 5.07
N ARG A 163 8.34 1.96 4.61
CA ARG A 163 9.43 2.44 5.47
C ARG A 163 9.27 3.92 5.81
N GLY A 164 9.38 4.24 7.10
CA GLY A 164 9.42 5.62 7.58
C GLY A 164 10.76 6.34 7.34
N LYS A 165 10.81 7.64 7.69
CA LYS A 165 11.99 8.51 7.50
C LYS A 165 13.26 7.95 8.14
N LYS A 166 13.19 7.49 9.40
CA LYS A 166 14.33 6.93 10.16
C LYS A 166 14.90 5.68 9.50
N ALA A 167 14.04 4.76 9.07
CA ALA A 167 14.47 3.53 8.40
C ALA A 167 15.14 3.83 7.04
N LYS A 168 14.61 4.78 6.26
CA LYS A 168 15.23 5.22 5.00
C LYS A 168 16.59 5.90 5.24
N ARG A 169 16.69 6.78 6.25
CA ARG A 169 17.95 7.43 6.64
C ARG A 169 19.01 6.40 7.04
N LYS A 170 18.67 5.47 7.93
CA LYS A 170 19.60 4.43 8.40
C LYS A 170 20.07 3.51 7.27
N ALA A 171 19.22 3.21 6.29
CA ALA A 171 19.62 2.45 5.11
C ALA A 171 20.64 3.21 4.23
N ARG A 172 20.42 4.51 4.00
CA ARG A 172 21.38 5.35 3.27
C ARG A 172 22.69 5.50 4.02
N GLU A 173 22.64 5.70 5.33
CA GLU A 173 23.82 5.79 6.19
C GLU A 173 24.64 4.50 6.13
N LYS A 174 24.00 3.33 6.27
CA LYS A 174 24.67 2.04 6.11
C LYS A 174 25.34 1.90 4.73
N ALA A 175 24.63 2.23 3.66
CA ALA A 175 25.18 2.17 2.30
C ALA A 175 26.39 3.12 2.11
N MET A 176 26.33 4.33 2.68
CA MET A 176 27.43 5.28 2.63
C MET A 176 28.63 4.82 3.48
N ASP A 177 28.39 4.20 4.63
CA ASP A 177 29.45 3.63 5.47
C ASP A 177 30.11 2.42 4.80
N ASP A 178 29.34 1.56 4.12
CA ASP A 178 29.87 0.45 3.32
C ASP A 178 30.74 0.98 2.17
N THR A 179 30.27 1.99 1.43
CA THR A 179 31.05 2.66 0.38
C THR A 179 32.33 3.29 0.94
N ARG A 180 32.24 3.99 2.07
CA ARG A 180 33.40 4.60 2.75
C ARG A 180 34.40 3.55 3.22
N ARG A 181 33.92 2.41 3.73
CA ARG A 181 34.76 1.28 4.16
C ARG A 181 35.50 0.68 2.96
N LEU A 182 34.81 0.44 1.85
CA LEU A 182 35.42 -0.06 0.62
C LEU A 182 36.47 0.90 0.07
N ALA A 183 36.18 2.20 0.01
CA ALA A 183 37.14 3.21 -0.44
C ALA A 183 38.40 3.26 0.46
N LYS A 184 38.24 3.16 1.78
CA LYS A 184 39.37 3.07 2.72
C LYS A 184 40.19 1.81 2.52
N ILE A 185 39.55 0.67 2.30
CA ILE A 185 40.23 -0.61 2.02
C ILE A 185 41.01 -0.52 0.71
N GLN A 186 40.40 0.03 -0.35
CA GLN A 186 41.04 0.22 -1.65
C GLN A 186 42.29 1.10 -1.54
N LYS A 187 42.16 2.29 -0.95
CA LYS A 187 43.30 3.20 -0.72
C LYS A 187 44.42 2.52 0.08
N ARG A 188 44.07 1.70 1.08
CA ARG A 188 45.05 0.97 1.88
C ARG A 188 45.77 -0.10 1.07
N ARG A 189 45.04 -0.84 0.21
CA ARG A 189 45.63 -1.83 -0.70
C ARG A 189 46.61 -1.19 -1.66
N GLU A 190 46.25 -0.05 -2.25
CA GLU A 190 47.11 0.71 -3.16
C GLU A 190 48.39 1.18 -2.47
N MET A 191 48.29 1.77 -1.27
CA MET A 191 49.45 2.18 -0.49
C MET A 191 50.36 0.99 -0.13
N GLN A 192 49.77 -0.15 0.26
CA GLN A 192 50.53 -1.36 0.59
C GLN A 192 51.20 -1.97 -0.65
N ALA A 193 50.54 -1.95 -1.81
CA ALA A 193 51.10 -2.40 -3.08
C ALA A 193 52.27 -1.51 -3.53
N ALA A 194 52.20 -0.20 -3.25
CA ALA A 194 53.30 0.74 -3.44
C ALA A 194 54.41 0.62 -2.37
N GLY A 195 54.31 -0.34 -1.44
CA GLY A 195 55.30 -0.56 -0.37
C GLY A 195 55.21 0.41 0.80
N ILE A 196 54.23 1.32 0.82
CA ILE A 196 54.08 2.35 1.85
C ILE A 196 53.35 1.77 3.06
N ARG A 197 54.09 1.51 4.15
CA ARG A 197 53.51 1.05 5.42
C ARG A 197 52.86 2.20 6.18
N VAL A 198 51.53 2.26 6.13
CA VAL A 198 50.74 3.22 6.91
C VAL A 198 50.35 2.62 8.26
N SER A 199 50.85 3.21 9.35
CA SER A 199 50.45 2.84 10.73
C SER A 199 48.98 3.17 10.97
N ARG A 200 48.26 2.28 11.64
CA ARG A 200 46.85 2.53 12.01
C ARG A 200 46.81 3.38 13.27
N TYR A 201 46.38 4.63 13.15
CA TYR A 201 46.00 5.41 14.33
C TYR A 201 44.68 4.86 14.90
N ARG A 202 44.74 4.23 16.09
CA ARG A 202 43.56 3.77 16.84
C ARG A 202 43.12 4.87 17.80
N LYS A 203 42.00 5.53 17.49
CA LYS A 203 41.29 6.38 18.44
C LYS A 203 40.29 5.52 19.21
N ARG A 204 40.62 5.01 20.40
CA ARG A 204 39.62 4.48 21.33
C ARG A 204 39.94 4.82 22.78
N LYS A 205 38.90 5.30 23.48
CA LYS A 205 38.89 5.60 24.93
C LYS A 205 38.02 4.59 25.71
N TYR A 206 37.19 3.77 25.04
CA TYR A 206 36.29 2.80 25.70
C TYR A 206 35.80 1.70 24.72
N GLY A 207 35.78 0.42 25.13
CA GLY A 207 35.20 -0.73 24.42
C GLY A 207 36.16 -1.90 24.14
N ILE A 208 35.62 -3.13 24.10
CA ILE A 208 36.33 -4.41 23.87
C ILE A 208 36.82 -4.51 22.41
N ASP A 209 38.03 -5.03 22.21
CA ASP A 209 38.58 -5.32 20.87
C ASP A 209 38.39 -6.80 20.52
N TYR A 210 37.25 -7.10 19.88
CA TYR A 210 36.88 -8.42 19.39
C TYR A 210 37.92 -9.10 18.48
N GLY A 211 38.90 -8.36 17.93
CA GLY A 211 39.99 -8.91 17.12
C GLY A 211 41.27 -9.23 17.91
N GLN A 212 41.32 -8.96 19.22
CA GLN A 212 42.48 -9.21 20.08
C GLN A 212 42.14 -10.07 21.30
N GLU A 213 40.92 -10.00 21.81
CA GLU A 213 40.48 -10.72 23.01
C GLU A 213 39.11 -11.37 22.79
N ILE A 214 38.82 -12.45 23.52
CA ILE A 214 37.50 -13.08 23.56
C ILE A 214 36.65 -12.27 24.55
N PRO A 215 35.59 -11.57 24.10
CA PRO A 215 34.73 -10.80 24.99
C PRO A 215 34.00 -11.70 25.98
N PHE A 216 34.01 -11.33 27.26
CA PHE A 216 33.27 -12.03 28.32
C PHE A 216 33.51 -13.54 28.32
N GLU A 217 34.78 -13.94 28.18
CA GLU A 217 35.17 -15.34 28.20
C GLU A 217 34.66 -16.03 29.46
N THR A 218 33.93 -17.12 29.26
CA THR A 218 33.48 -18.00 30.33
C THR A 218 34.21 -19.31 30.17
N VAL A 219 35.11 -19.60 31.10
CA VAL A 219 35.87 -20.86 31.08
C VAL A 219 34.87 -22.00 31.29
N PRO A 220 34.80 -22.99 30.39
CA PRO A 220 33.91 -24.12 30.56
C PRO A 220 34.24 -24.83 31.87
N MET A 221 33.21 -25.24 32.62
CA MET A 221 33.43 -25.96 33.88
C MET A 221 34.17 -27.27 33.59
N LEU A 222 35.27 -27.51 34.32
CA LEU A 222 35.96 -28.79 34.26
C LEU A 222 35.02 -29.88 34.79
N GLY A 223 34.68 -30.85 33.95
CA GLY A 223 33.99 -32.06 34.36
C GLY A 223 34.96 -33.08 34.96
N ASP A 224 34.45 -34.27 35.25
CA ASP A 224 35.21 -35.36 35.88
C ASP A 224 36.32 -35.97 34.98
N HIS A 225 36.37 -35.56 33.72
CA HIS A 225 37.33 -36.05 32.73
C HIS A 225 38.39 -34.98 32.47
N ILE A 226 39.67 -35.37 32.60
CA ILE A 226 40.80 -34.50 32.30
C ILE A 226 40.80 -34.22 30.79
N PRO A 227 40.69 -32.94 30.35
CA PRO A 227 40.78 -32.60 28.94
C PRO A 227 42.12 -33.08 28.36
N GLY A 228 42.10 -33.65 27.16
CA GLY A 228 43.31 -34.05 26.44
C GLY A 228 44.21 -32.85 26.09
N PRO A 229 45.42 -33.10 25.54
CA PRO A 229 46.30 -32.02 25.09
C PRO A 229 45.57 -31.12 24.09
N GLU A 230 45.70 -29.80 24.28
CA GLU A 230 45.01 -28.78 23.49
C GLU A 230 45.51 -28.79 22.04
N GLU A 231 44.78 -29.48 21.15
CA GLU A 231 45.04 -29.39 19.71
C GLU A 231 44.44 -28.09 19.17
N THR A 232 45.30 -27.13 18.84
CA THR A 232 44.93 -25.94 18.07
C THR A 232 45.26 -26.19 16.60
N PRO A 233 44.32 -26.73 15.79
CA PRO A 233 44.57 -26.95 14.38
C PRO A 233 44.86 -25.60 13.72
N LYS A 234 46.06 -25.46 13.12
CA LYS A 234 46.41 -24.27 12.35
C LYS A 234 45.47 -24.20 11.15
N PRO A 235 44.66 -23.14 11.01
CA PRO A 235 43.74 -23.08 9.91
C PRO A 235 44.51 -22.87 8.61
N ASN A 236 44.37 -23.82 7.68
CA ASN A 236 44.99 -23.78 6.37
C ASN A 236 44.17 -22.86 5.45
N PHE A 237 44.36 -21.55 5.57
CA PHE A 237 43.67 -20.56 4.73
C PHE A 237 44.45 -20.28 3.44
N ASP A 238 43.93 -20.74 2.30
CA ASP A 238 44.32 -20.18 1.01
C ASP A 238 43.48 -18.93 0.72
N PHE A 239 44.12 -17.76 0.75
CA PHE A 239 43.44 -16.49 0.49
C PHE A 239 43.21 -16.24 -1.01
N ARG A 240 43.81 -17.03 -1.91
CA ARG A 240 43.60 -16.87 -3.36
C ARG A 240 42.19 -17.32 -3.73
N GLY A 241 41.46 -16.45 -4.42
CA GLY A 241 40.09 -16.72 -4.86
C GLY A 241 39.02 -16.66 -3.76
N MET A 242 39.40 -16.37 -2.51
CA MET A 242 38.49 -16.30 -1.37
C MET A 242 37.73 -14.97 -1.37
N THR A 243 36.41 -15.02 -1.41
CA THR A 243 35.52 -13.85 -1.44
C THR A 243 34.73 -13.70 -0.14
N LEU A 244 34.31 -12.47 0.17
CA LEU A 244 33.48 -12.21 1.34
C LEU A 244 32.15 -13.00 1.30
N ALA A 245 31.59 -13.24 0.11
CA ALA A 245 30.35 -13.98 -0.06
C ALA A 245 30.50 -15.52 0.06
N GLN A 246 31.73 -16.04 0.06
CA GLN A 246 32.00 -17.44 0.40
C GLN A 246 32.19 -17.62 1.92
N LEU A 247 32.70 -16.59 2.58
CA LEU A 247 32.84 -16.52 4.03
C LEU A 247 31.49 -16.29 4.71
N ASP A 248 30.74 -15.29 4.25
CA ASP A 248 29.37 -15.05 4.64
C ASP A 248 28.51 -16.10 3.94
N MET A 249 28.07 -17.12 4.68
CA MET A 249 27.07 -18.10 4.22
C MET A 249 25.99 -17.43 3.37
N ARG A 250 25.54 -18.12 2.30
CA ARG A 250 24.55 -17.56 1.37
C ARG A 250 23.34 -17.02 2.12
N THR A 251 22.89 -15.85 1.69
CA THR A 251 21.66 -15.31 2.27
C THR A 251 20.47 -16.17 1.85
N ARG A 252 19.50 -16.36 2.75
CA ARG A 252 18.25 -17.10 2.47
C ARG A 252 17.58 -16.69 1.16
N LYS A 253 17.61 -15.39 0.82
CA LYS A 253 17.05 -14.87 -0.45
C LYS A 253 17.79 -15.39 -1.68
N GLN A 254 19.12 -15.53 -1.62
CA GLN A 254 19.90 -16.06 -2.73
C GLN A 254 19.64 -17.54 -2.94
N GLU A 255 19.44 -18.30 -1.85
CA GLU A 255 19.05 -19.71 -1.93
C GLU A 255 17.66 -19.89 -2.52
N GLU A 256 16.67 -19.11 -2.06
CA GLU A 256 15.31 -19.14 -2.60
C GLU A 256 15.28 -18.79 -4.11
N MET A 257 16.08 -17.83 -4.56
CA MET A 257 16.19 -17.48 -5.99
C MET A 257 16.84 -18.59 -6.83
N ARG A 258 17.80 -19.32 -6.25
CA ARG A 258 18.44 -20.46 -6.92
C ARG A 258 17.49 -21.64 -7.03
N ASN A 259 16.73 -21.94 -5.98
CA ASN A 259 15.78 -23.06 -5.97
C ASN A 259 14.57 -22.83 -6.88
N LYS A 260 14.32 -21.57 -7.29
CA LYS A 260 13.28 -21.20 -8.27
C LYS A 260 13.75 -21.29 -9.72
N ARG A 261 15.05 -21.47 -9.97
CA ARG A 261 15.63 -21.70 -11.30
C ARG A 261 15.81 -23.18 -11.54
#